data_AF-A0A517R6X4-F1
#
_entry.id   AF-A0A517R6X4-F1
#
_cell.length_a   1.000
_cell.length_b   1.000
_cell.length_c   1.000
_cell.angle_alpha   90.00
_cell.angle_beta   90.00
_cell.angle_gamma   90.00
#
_symmetry.space_group_name_H-M   'P 1'
#
loop_
_entity.id
_entity.type
_entity.pdbx_description
1 polymer ?
#
loop_
_entity_poly.entity_id
_entity_poly.type
_entity_poly.pdbx_seq_one_letter_code
_entity_poly.pdbx_strand_id
1 'polypeptide(L)'
;MPLIANRVTERDLRDWLDASGYFGRSARVTELELAAISRPGWVQLFRFAVEAKHRETEQWQSIAGFLKDDERSRYEVRVLSDESDRDRLFAAMTDGMIAIGRREKSDIRSALVLFAVFAIAVAAIFAMLRLTI
;
A
#
# COMPACT_ATOMS: atom_id res chain seq x y z
N MET A 1 -3.56 5.78 12.60
CA MET A 1 -3.31 7.18 12.18
C MET A 1 -4.59 7.71 11.58
N PRO A 2 -4.93 9.01 11.74
CA PRO A 2 -6.17 9.52 11.15
C PRO A 2 -6.02 9.46 9.63
N LEU A 3 -6.91 8.70 8.96
CA LEU A 3 -7.11 8.82 7.53
C LEU A 3 -7.43 10.30 7.28
N ILE A 4 -6.62 11.01 6.51
CA ILE A 4 -7.10 12.21 5.84
C ILE A 4 -8.09 11.68 4.81
N ALA A 5 -9.33 11.45 5.26
CA ALA A 5 -10.41 10.90 4.46
C ALA A 5 -10.83 11.98 3.48
N ASN A 6 -10.25 11.96 2.28
CA ASN A 6 -10.80 12.70 1.16
C ASN A 6 -12.18 12.09 0.86
N ARG A 7 -13.24 12.72 1.39
CA ARG A 7 -14.61 12.23 1.27
C ARG A 7 -15.08 12.12 -0.18
N VAL A 8 -14.53 12.95 -1.06
CA VAL A 8 -14.82 12.91 -2.50
C VAL A 8 -14.23 11.64 -3.08
N THR A 9 -12.93 11.42 -2.88
CA THR A 9 -12.23 10.21 -3.34
C THR A 9 -12.83 8.92 -2.74
N GLU A 10 -13.24 8.95 -1.47
CA GLU A 10 -13.89 7.78 -0.85
C GLU A 10 -15.23 7.46 -1.53
N ARG A 11 -16.03 8.49 -1.84
CA ARG A 11 -17.28 8.32 -2.58
C ARG A 11 -16.99 7.76 -3.97
N ASP A 12 -16.01 8.29 -4.68
CA ASP A 12 -15.67 7.86 -6.03
C ASP A 12 -15.16 6.40 -6.05
N LEU A 13 -14.42 5.98 -5.02
CA LEU A 13 -14.04 4.58 -4.79
C LEU A 13 -15.27 3.69 -4.57
N ARG A 14 -16.26 4.14 -3.80
CA ARG A 14 -17.50 3.39 -3.56
C ARG A 14 -18.34 3.28 -4.82
N ASP A 15 -18.41 4.35 -5.62
CA ASP A 15 -19.10 4.35 -6.90
C ASP A 15 -18.42 3.38 -7.89
N TRP A 16 -17.08 3.34 -7.90
CA TRP A 16 -16.33 2.35 -8.66
C TRP A 16 -16.59 0.92 -8.20
N LEU A 17 -16.67 0.67 -6.89
CA LEU A 17 -17.00 -0.66 -6.35
C LEU A 17 -18.40 -1.10 -6.81
N ASP A 18 -19.38 -0.21 -6.75
CA ASP A 18 -20.74 -0.49 -7.23
C ASP A 18 -20.76 -0.81 -8.73
N ALA A 19 -20.02 -0.05 -9.55
CA ALA A 19 -19.88 -0.32 -10.98
C ALA A 19 -19.10 -1.62 -11.28
N SER A 20 -18.27 -2.09 -10.35
CA SER A 20 -17.40 -3.27 -10.51
C SER A 20 -18.00 -4.55 -9.92
N GLY A 21 -19.30 -4.55 -9.58
CA GLY A 21 -19.99 -5.73 -9.08
C GLY A 21 -19.92 -5.95 -7.57
N TYR A 22 -19.48 -4.96 -6.79
CA TYR A 22 -19.45 -5.01 -5.32
C TYR A 22 -20.53 -4.14 -4.70
N PHE A 23 -20.82 -4.34 -3.41
CA PHE A 23 -21.67 -3.43 -2.64
C PHE A 23 -20.83 -2.26 -2.08
N GLY A 24 -20.67 -1.19 -2.85
CA GLY A 24 -19.83 -0.05 -2.51
C GLY A 24 -20.27 0.69 -1.24
N ARG A 25 -21.59 0.81 -1.01
CA ARG A 25 -22.13 1.47 0.20
C ARG A 25 -21.81 0.73 1.51
N SER A 26 -21.73 -0.59 1.50
CA SER A 26 -21.40 -1.40 2.69
C SER A 26 -19.93 -1.78 2.77
N ALA A 27 -19.13 -1.39 1.77
CA ALA A 27 -17.70 -1.64 1.75
C ALA A 27 -17.00 -0.93 2.92
N ARG A 28 -16.02 -1.60 3.53
CA ARG A 28 -15.22 -1.09 4.62
C ARG A 28 -13.87 -0.65 4.08
N VAL A 29 -13.67 0.66 3.96
CA VAL A 29 -12.40 1.25 3.55
C VAL A 29 -11.43 1.15 4.72
N THR A 30 -10.39 0.32 4.58
CA THR A 30 -9.36 0.11 5.61
C THR A 30 -8.18 1.05 5.41
N GLU A 31 -7.89 1.43 4.16
CA GLU A 31 -6.86 2.39 3.80
C GLU A 31 -7.34 3.28 2.64
N LEU A 32 -7.06 4.58 2.75
CA LEU A 32 -7.18 5.55 1.65
C LEU A 32 -6.20 6.69 1.93
N GLU A 33 -5.04 6.65 1.29
CA GLU A 33 -3.91 7.55 1.56
C GLU A 33 -3.38 8.18 0.28
N LEU A 34 -3.08 9.48 0.31
CA LEU A 34 -2.42 10.16 -0.81
C LEU A 34 -1.00 9.62 -0.97
N ALA A 35 -0.70 9.08 -2.14
CA ALA A 35 0.56 8.43 -2.48
C ALA A 35 1.42 9.24 -3.46
N ALA A 36 0.79 10.04 -4.33
CA ALA A 36 1.50 10.98 -5.21
C ALA A 36 0.62 12.15 -5.64
N ILE A 37 1.23 13.25 -6.08
CA ILE A 37 0.53 14.42 -6.60
C ILE A 37 1.31 15.06 -7.76
N SER A 38 0.62 15.50 -8.80
CA SER A 38 1.22 16.28 -9.90
C SER A 38 1.04 17.78 -9.67
N ARG A 39 1.98 18.62 -10.09
CA ARG A 39 1.83 20.09 -10.08
C ARG A 39 1.00 20.53 -11.29
N PRO A 40 0.03 21.47 -11.15
CA PRO A 40 -0.23 22.36 -10.01
C PRO A 40 -1.13 21.80 -8.87
N GLY A 41 -1.43 20.50 -8.82
CA GLY A 41 -2.15 19.85 -7.71
C GLY A 41 -3.41 19.08 -8.11
N TRP A 42 -3.81 19.19 -9.38
CA TRP A 42 -5.09 18.71 -9.90
C TRP A 42 -5.16 17.20 -10.10
N VAL A 43 -4.01 16.54 -10.19
CA VAL A 43 -3.91 15.10 -10.36
C VAL A 43 -3.29 14.51 -9.10
N GLN A 44 -4.05 13.68 -8.41
CA GLN A 44 -3.68 13.05 -7.15
C GLN A 44 -3.81 11.54 -7.29
N LEU A 45 -2.85 10.80 -6.77
CA LEU A 45 -2.88 9.35 -6.72
C LEU A 45 -3.04 8.92 -5.28
N PHE A 46 -4.09 8.16 -4.99
CA PHE A 46 -4.38 7.57 -3.70
C PHE A 46 -4.12 6.07 -3.74
N ARG A 47 -3.47 5.53 -2.72
CA ARG A 47 -3.47 4.09 -2.43
C ARG A 47 -4.70 3.77 -1.60
N PHE A 48 -5.37 2.68 -1.92
CA PHE A 48 -6.52 2.21 -1.14
C PHE A 48 -6.43 0.72 -0.81
N ALA A 49 -7.10 0.35 0.28
CA ALA A 49 -7.46 -1.02 0.62
C ALA A 49 -8.89 -1.02 1.16
N VAL A 50 -9.70 -1.99 0.72
CA VAL A 50 -11.12 -2.07 1.03
C VAL A 50 -11.58 -3.52 1.16
N GLU A 51 -12.42 -3.80 2.14
CA GLU A 51 -13.17 -5.05 2.23
C GLU A 51 -14.56 -4.81 1.66
N ALA A 52 -14.95 -5.56 0.62
CA ALA A 52 -16.24 -5.40 -0.03
C ALA A 52 -16.89 -6.76 -0.32
N LYS A 53 -18.22 -6.83 -0.17
CA LYS A 53 -19.00 -8.01 -0.54
C LYS A 53 -19.28 -7.97 -2.04
N HIS A 54 -18.94 -9.04 -2.76
CA HIS A 54 -19.25 -9.20 -4.18
C HIS A 54 -20.74 -9.54 -4.36
N ARG A 55 -21.40 -8.97 -5.38
CA ARG A 55 -22.86 -9.07 -5.55
C ARG A 55 -23.33 -10.46 -5.98
N GLU A 56 -22.56 -11.14 -6.83
CA GLU A 56 -22.96 -12.45 -7.36
C GLU A 56 -22.58 -13.62 -6.45
N THR A 57 -21.37 -13.55 -5.87
CA THR A 57 -20.83 -14.64 -5.04
C THR A 57 -21.18 -14.49 -3.58
N GLU A 58 -21.65 -13.30 -3.19
CA GLU A 58 -21.94 -12.92 -1.80
C GLU A 58 -20.76 -13.06 -0.83
N GLN A 59 -19.54 -13.18 -1.34
CA GLN A 59 -18.34 -13.32 -0.51
C GLN A 59 -17.69 -11.97 -0.26
N TRP A 60 -17.16 -11.80 0.96
CA TRP A 60 -16.30 -10.68 1.28
C TRP A 60 -14.93 -10.89 0.66
N GLN A 61 -14.44 -9.87 -0.03
CA GLN A 61 -13.12 -9.87 -0.67
C GLN A 61 -12.35 -8.63 -0.22
N SER A 62 -11.04 -8.81 -0.04
CA SER A 62 -10.10 -7.72 0.18
C SER A 62 -9.57 -7.25 -1.16
N ILE A 63 -9.70 -5.96 -1.43
CA ILE A 63 -9.31 -5.32 -2.69
C ILE A 63 -8.36 -4.19 -2.35
N ALA A 64 -7.19 -4.19 -2.98
CA ALA A 64 -6.20 -3.13 -2.83
C ALA A 64 -5.80 -2.58 -4.19
N GLY A 65 -5.40 -1.32 -4.24
CA GLY A 65 -5.14 -0.66 -5.51
C GLY A 65 -4.73 0.80 -5.39
N PHE A 66 -4.74 1.45 -6.55
CA PHE A 66 -4.55 2.88 -6.69
C PHE A 66 -5.77 3.51 -7.35
N LEU A 67 -6.15 4.68 -6.86
CA LEU A 67 -7.17 5.54 -7.44
C LEU A 67 -6.49 6.86 -7.81
N LYS A 68 -6.45 7.16 -9.10
CA LYS A 68 -5.97 8.43 -9.64
C LYS A 68 -7.16 9.35 -9.84
N ASP A 69 -7.17 10.45 -9.12
CA ASP A 69 -8.19 11.48 -9.22
C ASP A 69 -7.62 12.67 -10.01
N ASP A 70 -8.35 13.12 -11.02
CA ASP A 70 -8.02 14.30 -11.81
C ASP A 70 -9.24 15.22 -11.80
N GLU A 71 -9.15 16.36 -11.13
CA GLU A 71 -10.24 17.32 -10.98
C GLU A 71 -10.81 17.83 -12.32
N ARG A 72 -10.05 17.67 -13.41
CA ARG A 72 -10.46 18.08 -14.77
C ARG A 72 -11.06 16.96 -15.59
N SER A 73 -10.96 15.72 -15.13
CA SER A 73 -11.32 14.53 -15.87
C SER A 73 -12.10 13.56 -14.96
N ARG A 74 -12.16 12.29 -15.34
CA ARG A 74 -12.67 11.22 -14.47
C ARG A 74 -11.53 10.58 -13.70
N TYR A 75 -11.87 9.99 -12.56
CA TYR A 75 -10.96 9.14 -11.81
C TYR A 75 -10.65 7.84 -12.56
N GLU A 76 -9.48 7.27 -12.30
CA GLU A 76 -9.02 5.98 -12.82
C GLU A 76 -8.66 5.07 -11.64
N VAL A 77 -9.20 3.85 -11.62
CA VAL A 77 -8.90 2.85 -10.59
C VAL A 77 -8.11 1.69 -11.19
N ARG A 78 -7.04 1.29 -10.51
CA ARG A 78 -6.24 0.10 -10.83
C ARG A 78 -6.12 -0.78 -9.60
N VAL A 79 -6.59 -2.01 -9.71
CA VAL A 79 -6.55 -3.03 -8.65
C VAL A 79 -5.24 -3.81 -8.75
N LEU A 80 -4.67 -4.18 -7.60
CA LEU A 80 -3.52 -5.06 -7.52
C LEU A 80 -3.94 -6.51 -7.74
N SER A 81 -3.23 -7.19 -8.65
CA SER A 81 -3.37 -8.64 -8.84
C SER A 81 -2.60 -9.42 -7.77
N ASP A 82 -1.43 -8.92 -7.39
CA ASP A 82 -0.54 -9.47 -6.36
C ASP A 82 0.28 -8.34 -5.73
N GLU A 83 0.86 -8.58 -4.55
CA GLU A 83 1.71 -7.62 -3.85
C GLU A 83 2.96 -7.26 -4.67
N SER A 84 3.49 -8.20 -5.44
CA SER A 84 4.67 -7.96 -6.30
C SER A 84 4.40 -6.96 -7.44
N ASP A 85 3.14 -6.75 -7.82
CA ASP A 85 2.75 -5.81 -8.87
C ASP A 85 2.62 -4.37 -8.39
N ARG A 86 2.60 -4.17 -7.07
CA ARG A 86 2.36 -2.87 -6.45
C ARG A 86 3.35 -1.80 -6.90
N ASP A 87 4.65 -2.10 -6.81
CA ASP A 87 5.70 -1.12 -7.09
C ASP A 87 5.76 -0.80 -8.60
N ARG A 88 5.52 -1.82 -9.44
CA ARG A 88 5.43 -1.67 -10.89
C ARG A 88 4.26 -0.77 -11.29
N LEU A 89 3.07 -1.04 -10.74
CA LEU A 89 1.88 -0.25 -11.02
C LEU A 89 2.01 1.17 -10.47
N PHE A 90 2.57 1.32 -9.26
CA PHE A 90 2.84 2.62 -8.67
C PHE A 90 3.78 3.44 -9.55
N ALA A 91 4.90 2.87 -9.99
CA ALA A 91 5.84 3.55 -10.87
C ALA A 91 5.18 3.98 -12.19
N ALA A 92 4.36 3.12 -12.81
CA ALA A 92 3.65 3.44 -14.03
C ALA A 92 2.62 4.58 -13.84
N MET A 93 1.91 4.60 -12.71
CA MET A 93 0.87 5.59 -12.45
C MET A 93 1.41 6.93 -11.95
N THR A 94 2.65 6.95 -11.44
CA THR A 94 3.31 8.14 -10.86
C THR A 94 4.32 8.80 -11.78
N ASP A 95 4.39 8.41 -13.06
CA ASP A 95 5.28 9.06 -14.02
C ASP A 95 5.03 10.58 -14.07
N GLY A 96 6.10 11.36 -13.85
CA GLY A 96 6.04 12.82 -13.74
C GLY A 96 5.34 13.38 -12.48
N MET A 97 4.97 12.55 -11.52
CA MET A 97 4.34 12.97 -10.25
C MET A 97 5.34 13.07 -9.10
N ILE A 98 4.99 13.85 -8.08
CA ILE A 98 5.73 13.92 -6.83
C ILE A 98 5.18 12.82 -5.90
N ALA A 99 5.95 11.75 -5.72
CA ALA A 99 5.60 10.68 -4.79
C ALA A 99 5.74 11.13 -3.34
N ILE A 100 4.74 10.83 -2.52
CA ILE A 100 4.75 11.04 -1.08
C ILE A 100 5.25 9.75 -0.45
N GLY A 101 6.52 9.74 -0.05
CA GLY A 101 7.14 8.55 0.51
C GLY A 101 6.47 8.11 1.80
N ARG A 102 5.79 6.94 1.77
CA ARG A 102 5.63 6.14 2.99
C ARG A 102 6.99 5.50 3.23
N ARG A 103 7.69 5.94 4.27
CA ARG A 103 8.90 5.28 4.77
C ARG A 103 8.47 3.88 5.23
N GLU A 104 8.55 2.89 4.35
CA GLU A 104 8.34 1.48 4.73
C GLU A 104 9.30 1.19 5.89
N LYS A 105 8.77 0.65 6.99
CA LYS A 105 9.57 0.13 8.12
C LYS A 105 10.31 -1.13 7.66
N SER A 106 11.24 -0.99 6.73
CA SER A 106 12.14 -2.03 6.26
C SER A 106 13.38 -2.12 7.14
N ASP A 107 13.19 -2.37 8.45
CA ASP A 107 14.34 -2.47 9.37
C ASP A 107 14.30 -3.67 10.31
N ILE A 108 13.16 -4.35 10.51
CA ILE A 108 13.13 -5.47 11.47
C ILE A 108 13.80 -6.73 10.92
N ARG A 109 13.58 -7.10 9.65
CA ARG A 109 14.25 -8.27 9.05
C ARG A 109 15.76 -8.04 8.92
N SER A 110 16.16 -6.85 8.49
CA SER A 110 17.55 -6.42 8.39
C SER A 110 18.26 -6.43 9.75
N ALA A 111 17.61 -5.90 10.78
CA ALA A 111 18.13 -5.90 12.15
C ALA A 111 18.26 -7.31 12.75
N LEU A 112 17.30 -8.21 12.46
CA LEU A 112 17.37 -9.60 12.91
C LEU A 112 18.54 -10.37 12.27
N VAL A 113 18.80 -10.14 10.99
CA VAL A 113 19.96 -10.73 10.30
C VAL A 113 21.27 -10.20 10.90
N LEU A 114 21.36 -8.90 11.14
CA LEU A 114 22.55 -8.29 11.75
C LEU A 114 22.79 -8.83 13.18
N PHE A 115 21.73 -8.99 13.97
CA PHE A 115 21.81 -9.54 15.31
C PHE A 115 22.26 -11.00 15.30
N ALA A 116 21.74 -11.82 14.39
CA ALA A 116 22.16 -13.21 14.24
C ALA A 116 23.65 -13.34 13.88
N VAL A 117 24.13 -12.52 12.95
CA VAL A 117 25.56 -12.48 12.57
C VAL A 117 26.43 -12.08 13.77
N PHE A 118 26.00 -11.07 14.53
CA PHE A 118 26.72 -10.62 15.71
C PHE A 118 26.80 -11.71 16.79
N ALA A 119 25.69 -12.40 17.06
CA ALA A 119 25.64 -13.49 18.05
C ALA A 119 26.59 -14.65 17.67
N ILE A 120 26.67 -15.00 16.39
CA ILE A 120 27.58 -16.04 15.89
C ILE A 120 29.05 -15.61 16.08
N ALA A 121 29.38 -14.36 15.77
CA ALA A 121 30.74 -13.84 15.94
C ALA A 121 31.18 -13.86 17.41
N VAL A 122 30.30 -13.45 18.33
CA VAL A 122 30.57 -13.50 19.78
C VAL A 122 30.77 -14.94 20.26
N ALA A 123 29.93 -15.87 19.82
CA ALA A 123 30.07 -17.28 20.17
C ALA A 123 31.38 -17.89 19.69
N ALA A 124 31.82 -17.54 18.47
CA ALA A 124 33.10 -17.99 17.92
C ALA A 124 34.31 -17.46 18.71
N ILE A 125 34.27 -16.19 19.12
CA ILE A 125 35.32 -15.58 19.97
C ILE A 125 35.39 -16.28 21.33
N PHE A 126 34.23 -16.53 21.96
CA PHE A 126 34.16 -17.26 23.23
C PHE A 126 34.69 -18.69 23.12
N ALA A 127 34.39 -19.38 22.01
CA ALA A 127 34.90 -20.73 21.75
C ALA A 127 36.44 -20.74 21.59
N MET A 128 37.00 -19.76 20.86
CA MET A 128 38.47 -19.61 20.74
C MET A 128 39.15 -19.34 22.09
N LEU A 129 38.57 -18.44 22.90
CA LEU A 129 39.12 -18.10 24.22
C LEU A 129 39.10 -19.31 25.16
N ARG A 130 38.08 -20.16 25.09
CA ARG A 130 38.02 -21.40 25.89
C ARG A 130 38.97 -22.50 25.44
N LEU A 131 39.43 -22.48 24.19
CA LEU A 131 40.37 -23.47 23.66
C LEU A 131 41.84 -23.11 23.93
N THR A 132 42.10 -21.86 24.34
CA THR A 132 43.44 -21.31 24.56
C THR A 132 43.85 -21.32 26.05
N ILE A 133 42.91 -21.61 26.96
CA ILE A 133 43.11 -21.75 28.42
C ILE A 133 43.04 -23.23 28.78
#